data_AF-C3Y7M7-F1
#
_entry.id   AF-C3Y7M7-F1
#
_cell.length_a   1.000
_cell.length_b   1.000
_cell.length_c   1.000
_cell.angle_alpha   90.00
_cell.angle_beta   90.00
_cell.angle_gamma   90.00
#
_symmetry.space_group_name_H-M   'P 1'
#
loop_
_entity.id
_entity.type
_entity.pdbx_description
1 polymer ?
#
loop_
_entity_poly.entity_id
_entity_poly.type
_entity_poly.pdbx_seq_one_letter_code
_entity_poly.pdbx_strand_id
1 'polypeptide(L)'
;DIDECSATNGGCDHVCTNTMGSFQCSCVAGFTLNVNSYSCDDIDECSDGNAGCQQNCNNIIGSYFCSCGTGYRLNIDGRTCDDVNECSNVNGGCDQTCTNLIGSFQCSCQNGYRLDSDEFTCNDVDECSSSNGGCEQTCTNDIGSFQCFCATGYSLNGNGFTCDDVDECGSTNGGCGQTCTNNIGSFLCSCSTGYRLNSDGFACDDVNECDTANGGCEQNCINSVGSCQCSCGIGYTLNGDRFSCDDINECDTANGGCAQTCNNTIGSFECFCGTGYILNMDGFACDDVDECETANGGCGQFCTNTVGSFSCSCATGYTLRMDRVACDGKGLQIT
;
A
#
# COMPACT_ATOMS: atom_id res chain seq x y z
N ASP A 1 -6.01 7.20 -123.73
CA ASP A 1 -6.17 6.85 -122.31
C ASP A 1 -6.94 7.99 -121.67
N ILE A 2 -8.09 7.69 -121.09
CA ILE A 2 -8.85 8.69 -120.33
C ILE A 2 -8.32 8.55 -118.91
N ASP A 3 -8.00 9.65 -118.24
CA ASP A 3 -7.60 9.58 -116.83
C ASP A 3 -8.87 9.47 -115.97
N GLU A 4 -9.26 8.24 -115.63
CA GLU A 4 -10.46 8.01 -114.83
C GLU A 4 -10.33 8.56 -113.40
N CYS A 5 -9.10 8.73 -112.89
CA CYS A 5 -8.85 9.30 -111.57
C CYS A 5 -9.08 10.82 -111.52
N SER A 6 -9.02 11.51 -112.66
CA SER A 6 -9.26 12.96 -112.75
C SER A 6 -10.71 13.38 -112.44
N ALA A 7 -11.66 12.44 -112.52
CA ALA A 7 -13.07 12.65 -112.20
C ALA A 7 -13.44 11.93 -110.90
N THR A 8 -13.76 12.69 -109.85
CA THR A 8 -14.21 12.15 -108.53
C THR A 8 -13.31 11.02 -107.99
N ASN A 9 -11.98 11.12 -108.19
CA ASN A 9 -11.00 10.09 -107.79
C ASN A 9 -11.29 8.70 -108.36
N GLY A 10 -11.87 8.60 -109.56
CA GLY A 10 -12.29 7.32 -110.15
C GLY A 10 -13.38 6.57 -109.36
N GLY A 11 -14.00 7.22 -108.38
CA GLY A 11 -14.92 6.57 -107.43
C GLY A 11 -14.21 5.76 -106.34
N CYS A 12 -12.88 5.86 -106.21
CA CYS A 12 -12.11 5.21 -105.15
C CYS A 12 -12.21 6.00 -103.83
N ASP A 13 -12.34 5.28 -102.70
CA ASP A 13 -12.40 5.91 -101.37
C ASP A 13 -11.08 6.60 -100.97
N HIS A 14 -9.93 5.99 -101.31
CA HIS A 14 -8.60 6.47 -100.91
C HIS A 14 -7.74 6.89 -102.10
N VAL A 15 -7.06 5.94 -102.76
CA VAL A 15 -6.09 6.22 -103.82
C VAL A 15 -6.56 5.62 -105.14
N CYS A 16 -6.61 6.44 -106.19
CA CYS A 16 -6.84 6.00 -107.56
C CYS A 16 -5.55 6.06 -108.36
N THR A 17 -5.18 4.97 -109.04
CA THR A 17 -4.07 4.93 -109.97
C THR A 17 -4.56 4.64 -111.38
N ASN A 18 -4.35 5.60 -112.29
CA ASN A 18 -4.71 5.43 -113.69
C ASN A 18 -3.75 4.43 -114.36
N THR A 19 -4.31 3.44 -115.03
CA THR A 19 -3.57 2.41 -115.76
C THR A 19 -3.91 2.47 -117.25
N MET A 20 -3.15 1.80 -118.10
CA MET A 20 -3.42 1.85 -119.54
C MET A 20 -4.71 1.09 -119.86
N GLY A 21 -5.78 1.84 -120.17
CA GLY A 21 -7.10 1.30 -120.53
C GLY A 21 -8.06 1.00 -119.36
N SER A 22 -7.71 1.36 -118.13
CA SER A 22 -8.54 1.24 -116.90
C SER A 22 -7.90 2.04 -115.76
N PHE A 23 -8.50 2.04 -114.58
CA PHE A 23 -7.87 2.50 -113.34
C PHE A 23 -7.93 1.40 -112.27
N GLN A 24 -7.16 1.56 -111.20
CA GLN A 24 -7.19 0.69 -110.03
C GLN A 24 -7.29 1.52 -108.75
N CYS A 25 -8.18 1.12 -107.85
CA CYS A 25 -8.22 1.67 -106.51
C CYS A 25 -7.26 0.92 -105.59
N SER A 26 -6.59 1.64 -104.70
CA SER A 26 -5.81 1.09 -103.61
C SER A 26 -6.10 1.84 -102.31
N CYS A 27 -5.87 1.15 -101.20
CA CYS A 27 -6.13 1.70 -99.87
C CYS A 27 -4.83 2.20 -99.24
N VAL A 28 -4.92 3.27 -98.45
CA VAL A 28 -3.81 3.70 -97.60
C VAL A 28 -3.54 2.64 -96.51
N ALA A 29 -2.38 2.72 -95.87
CA ALA A 29 -2.03 1.80 -94.78
C ALA A 29 -3.10 1.80 -93.67
N GLY A 30 -3.39 0.63 -93.10
CA GLY A 30 -4.47 0.43 -92.13
C GLY A 30 -5.83 0.06 -92.74
N PHE A 31 -5.94 -0.04 -94.08
CA PHE A 31 -7.18 -0.40 -94.76
C PHE A 31 -6.96 -1.48 -95.82
N THR A 32 -7.99 -2.31 -96.03
CA THR A 32 -8.02 -3.35 -97.05
C THR A 32 -9.07 -3.05 -98.11
N LEU A 33 -8.78 -3.39 -99.37
CA LEU A 33 -9.70 -3.12 -100.48
C LEU A 33 -10.89 -4.09 -100.39
N ASN A 34 -12.08 -3.52 -100.32
CA ASN A 34 -13.33 -4.26 -100.27
C ASN A 34 -13.56 -5.06 -101.57
N VAL A 35 -14.42 -6.07 -101.52
CA VAL A 35 -14.79 -6.92 -102.67
C VAL A 35 -15.34 -6.15 -103.87
N ASN A 36 -15.84 -4.92 -103.68
CA ASN A 36 -16.30 -4.06 -104.76
C ASN A 36 -15.14 -3.43 -105.57
N SER A 37 -13.89 -3.52 -105.13
CA SER A 37 -12.70 -2.91 -105.73
C SER A 37 -12.66 -1.38 -105.74
N TYR A 38 -13.54 -0.71 -104.97
CA TYR A 38 -13.61 0.76 -104.87
C TYR A 38 -13.49 1.26 -103.43
N SER A 39 -14.11 0.56 -102.49
CA SER A 39 -14.19 0.96 -101.09
C SER A 39 -13.08 0.37 -100.24
N CYS A 40 -12.69 1.09 -99.19
CA CYS A 40 -11.62 0.66 -98.28
C CYS A 40 -12.19 0.40 -96.88
N ASP A 41 -12.17 -0.86 -96.46
CA ASP A 41 -12.57 -1.26 -95.11
C ASP A 41 -11.38 -1.16 -94.17
N ASP A 42 -11.64 -0.70 -92.95
CA ASP A 42 -10.67 -0.64 -91.88
C ASP A 42 -10.13 -2.04 -91.54
N ILE A 43 -8.82 -2.18 -91.36
CA ILE A 43 -8.22 -3.42 -90.88
C ILE A 43 -8.32 -3.42 -89.37
N ASP A 44 -9.12 -4.31 -88.79
CA ASP A 44 -9.12 -4.49 -87.34
C ASP A 44 -7.86 -5.24 -86.88
N GLU A 45 -6.80 -4.51 -86.56
CA GLU A 45 -5.55 -5.11 -86.11
C GLU A 45 -5.70 -5.84 -84.76
N CYS A 46 -6.69 -5.49 -83.96
CA CYS A 46 -6.93 -6.12 -82.65
C CYS A 46 -7.50 -7.54 -82.78
N SER A 47 -8.17 -7.85 -83.91
CA SER A 47 -8.71 -9.17 -84.19
C SER A 47 -7.62 -10.24 -84.43
N ASP A 48 -6.36 -9.85 -84.65
CA ASP A 48 -5.23 -10.78 -84.79
C ASP A 48 -4.22 -10.60 -83.65
N GLY A 49 -4.15 -11.58 -82.73
CA GLY A 49 -3.14 -11.61 -81.67
C GLY A 49 -3.09 -10.36 -80.78
N ASN A 50 -4.21 -9.66 -80.58
CA ASN A 50 -4.33 -8.41 -79.82
C ASN A 50 -3.39 -7.30 -80.33
N ALA A 51 -3.02 -7.35 -81.62
CA ALA A 51 -2.06 -6.45 -82.26
C ALA A 51 -0.69 -6.32 -81.54
N GLY A 52 -0.32 -7.33 -80.73
CA GLY A 52 0.89 -7.31 -79.91
C GLY A 52 0.81 -6.42 -78.65
N CYS A 53 -0.38 -5.96 -78.26
CA CYS A 53 -0.61 -5.26 -77.00
C CYS A 53 -0.56 -6.23 -75.80
N GLN A 54 0.06 -5.82 -74.70
CA GLN A 54 0.13 -6.65 -73.49
C GLN A 54 -1.23 -6.84 -72.81
N GLN A 55 -2.06 -5.80 -72.77
CA GLN A 55 -3.39 -5.84 -72.15
C GLN A 55 -4.50 -5.55 -73.17
N ASN A 56 -4.87 -4.29 -73.38
CA ASN A 56 -6.03 -3.95 -74.21
C ASN A 56 -5.57 -3.35 -75.56
N CYS A 57 -6.10 -3.87 -76.66
CA CYS A 57 -5.98 -3.26 -77.99
C CYS A 57 -7.26 -2.50 -78.32
N ASN A 58 -7.13 -1.27 -78.83
CA ASN A 58 -8.24 -0.47 -79.31
C ASN A 58 -8.06 -0.20 -80.81
N ASN A 59 -8.96 -0.77 -81.62
CA ASN A 59 -9.00 -0.53 -83.04
C ASN A 59 -9.66 0.83 -83.31
N ILE A 60 -9.05 1.65 -84.16
CA ILE A 60 -9.56 2.94 -84.59
C ILE A 60 -9.49 3.02 -86.12
N ILE A 61 -10.28 3.89 -86.73
CA ILE A 61 -10.29 3.99 -88.19
C ILE A 61 -8.88 4.35 -88.70
N GLY A 62 -8.27 3.43 -89.46
CA GLY A 62 -6.96 3.52 -90.08
C GLY A 62 -5.77 3.18 -89.18
N SER A 63 -5.98 2.74 -87.93
CA SER A 63 -4.88 2.35 -87.02
C SER A 63 -5.38 1.64 -85.75
N TYR A 64 -4.48 1.38 -84.82
CA TYR A 64 -4.82 0.87 -83.49
C TYR A 64 -3.90 1.48 -82.45
N PHE A 65 -4.30 1.39 -81.19
CA PHE A 65 -3.42 1.71 -80.07
C PHE A 65 -3.64 0.78 -78.88
N CYS A 66 -2.55 0.48 -78.17
CA CYS A 66 -2.62 -0.28 -76.95
C CYS A 66 -2.98 0.63 -75.77
N SER A 67 -3.71 0.09 -74.81
CA SER A 67 -4.01 0.74 -73.53
C SER A 67 -3.88 -0.26 -72.39
N CYS A 68 -3.69 0.26 -71.19
CA CYS A 68 -3.56 -0.53 -69.99
C CYS A 68 -4.80 -0.38 -69.12
N GLY A 69 -5.15 -1.43 -68.38
CA GLY A 69 -6.18 -1.38 -67.35
C GLY A 69 -5.77 -0.50 -66.17
N THR A 70 -6.71 -0.30 -65.25
CA THR A 70 -6.47 0.43 -63.99
C THR A 70 -5.27 -0.16 -63.24
N GLY A 71 -4.45 0.70 -62.64
CA GLY A 71 -3.23 0.30 -61.92
C GLY A 71 -1.99 0.12 -62.82
N TYR A 72 -2.11 0.37 -64.13
CA TYR A 72 -1.00 0.25 -65.06
C TYR A 72 -0.86 1.50 -65.93
N ARG A 73 0.37 1.77 -66.35
CA ARG A 73 0.69 2.82 -67.33
C ARG A 73 1.29 2.21 -68.58
N LEU A 74 0.94 2.77 -69.74
CA LEU A 74 1.52 2.36 -71.00
C LEU A 74 2.99 2.76 -71.06
N ASN A 75 3.85 1.81 -71.38
CA ASN A 75 5.28 2.02 -71.54
C ASN A 75 5.58 2.81 -72.83
N ILE A 76 6.81 3.31 -72.96
CA ILE A 76 7.29 4.12 -74.09
C ILE A 76 7.27 3.36 -75.42
N ASP A 77 7.26 2.03 -75.38
CA ASP A 77 7.12 1.18 -76.57
C ASP A 77 5.70 1.19 -77.16
N GLY A 78 4.73 1.80 -76.45
CA GLY A 78 3.33 1.89 -76.85
C GLY A 78 2.58 0.56 -76.81
N ARG A 79 3.11 -0.48 -76.16
CA ARG A 79 2.56 -1.86 -76.18
C ARG A 79 2.55 -2.56 -74.83
N THR A 80 3.58 -2.36 -74.01
CA THR A 80 3.69 -2.98 -72.68
C THR A 80 3.10 -2.07 -71.59
N CYS A 81 2.68 -2.70 -70.50
CA CYS A 81 2.01 -2.07 -69.37
C CYS A 81 2.84 -2.28 -68.11
N ASP A 82 3.39 -1.17 -67.61
CA ASP A 82 4.12 -1.16 -66.35
C ASP A 82 3.14 -0.94 -65.20
N ASP A 83 3.36 -1.67 -64.12
CA ASP A 83 2.66 -1.48 -62.86
C ASP A 83 2.88 -0.04 -62.33
N VAL A 84 1.80 0.61 -61.91
CA VAL A 84 1.86 1.92 -61.26
C VAL A 84 2.03 1.68 -59.77
N ASN A 85 3.14 2.18 -59.21
CA ASN A 85 3.31 2.11 -57.76
C ASN A 85 2.54 3.23 -57.06
N GLU A 86 1.31 2.96 -56.60
CA GLU A 86 0.48 3.97 -55.94
C GLU A 86 1.08 4.42 -54.60
N CYS A 87 1.79 3.53 -53.90
CA CYS A 87 2.44 3.85 -52.62
C CYS A 87 3.54 4.91 -52.75
N SER A 88 4.10 5.11 -53.94
CA SER A 88 5.12 6.14 -54.17
C SER A 88 4.57 7.57 -54.11
N ASN A 89 3.25 7.74 -54.12
CA ASN A 89 2.59 9.03 -54.06
C ASN A 89 1.71 9.13 -52.80
N VAL A 90 2.11 9.98 -51.84
CA VAL A 90 1.42 10.18 -50.56
C VAL A 90 1.01 8.85 -49.90
N ASN A 91 1.90 7.85 -49.94
CA ASN A 91 1.66 6.53 -49.36
C ASN A 91 0.38 5.84 -49.87
N GLY A 92 -0.03 6.10 -51.12
CA GLY A 92 -1.29 5.58 -51.68
C GLY A 92 -2.55 6.12 -50.97
N GLY A 93 -2.43 7.15 -50.13
CA GLY A 93 -3.50 7.63 -49.26
C GLY A 93 -3.70 6.79 -47.99
N CYS A 94 -2.90 5.75 -47.76
CA CYS A 94 -2.96 4.95 -46.55
C CYS A 94 -2.48 5.75 -45.33
N ASP A 95 -3.19 5.65 -44.22
CA ASP A 95 -2.83 6.32 -42.97
C ASP A 95 -1.48 5.80 -42.40
N GLN A 96 -1.25 4.48 -42.50
CA GLN A 96 -0.05 3.84 -41.96
C GLN A 96 0.80 3.16 -43.04
N THR A 97 0.57 1.88 -43.34
CA THR A 97 1.44 1.13 -44.27
C THR A 97 0.76 0.93 -45.62
N CYS A 98 1.44 1.30 -46.70
CA CYS A 98 1.02 0.98 -48.06
C CYS A 98 1.89 -0.13 -48.65
N THR A 99 1.27 -1.15 -49.24
CA THR A 99 1.98 -2.20 -49.98
C THR A 99 1.53 -2.18 -51.43
N ASN A 100 2.49 -1.93 -52.33
CA ASN A 100 2.24 -1.98 -53.76
C ASN A 100 2.08 -3.43 -54.22
N LEU A 101 1.00 -3.71 -54.94
CA LEU A 101 0.70 -5.00 -55.55
C LEU A 101 0.73 -4.84 -57.07
N ILE A 102 0.72 -5.95 -57.80
CA ILE A 102 0.65 -5.88 -59.26
C ILE A 102 -0.78 -5.50 -59.67
N GLY A 103 -0.94 -4.31 -60.23
CA GLY A 103 -2.20 -3.71 -60.72
C GLY A 103 -3.08 -3.07 -59.64
N SER A 104 -2.57 -2.90 -58.42
CA SER A 104 -3.29 -2.33 -57.27
C SER A 104 -2.32 -2.03 -56.14
N PHE A 105 -2.83 -1.47 -55.05
CA PHE A 105 -2.14 -1.41 -53.77
C PHE A 105 -3.10 -1.86 -52.67
N GLN A 106 -2.58 -2.03 -51.46
CA GLN A 106 -3.39 -2.25 -50.25
C GLN A 106 -2.80 -1.49 -49.07
N CYS A 107 -3.68 -0.96 -48.22
CA CYS A 107 -3.29 -0.39 -46.94
C CYS A 107 -3.33 -1.45 -45.84
N SER A 108 -2.44 -1.31 -44.86
CA SER A 108 -2.45 -2.12 -43.64
C SER A 108 -2.05 -1.28 -42.43
N CYS A 109 -2.55 -1.71 -41.27
CA CYS A 109 -2.29 -1.03 -40.01
C CYS A 109 -1.22 -1.77 -39.20
N GLN A 110 -0.50 -1.00 -38.40
CA GLN A 110 0.43 -1.49 -37.38
C GLN A 110 -0.34 -2.22 -36.27
N ASN A 111 0.38 -3.00 -35.46
CA ASN A 111 -0.21 -3.66 -34.29
C ASN A 111 -0.84 -2.61 -33.36
N GLY A 112 -2.00 -2.93 -32.78
CA GLY A 112 -2.79 -1.99 -31.97
C GLY A 112 -3.82 -1.18 -32.76
N TYR A 113 -3.88 -1.35 -34.08
CA TYR A 113 -4.82 -0.63 -34.94
C TYR A 113 -5.62 -1.58 -35.81
N ARG A 114 -6.82 -1.14 -36.21
CA ARG A 114 -7.70 -1.84 -37.14
C ARG A 114 -7.98 -0.96 -38.36
N LEU A 115 -7.84 -1.56 -39.54
CA LEU A 115 -8.21 -0.89 -40.79
C LEU A 115 -9.72 -0.65 -40.81
N ASP A 116 -10.11 0.58 -41.11
CA ASP A 116 -11.50 0.99 -41.21
C ASP A 116 -12.13 0.48 -42.52
N SER A 117 -13.45 0.60 -42.60
CA SER A 117 -14.27 0.23 -43.76
C SER A 117 -13.98 1.03 -45.03
N ASP A 118 -13.25 2.14 -44.92
CA ASP A 118 -12.77 2.91 -46.07
C ASP A 118 -11.54 2.27 -46.74
N GLU A 119 -10.91 1.27 -46.11
CA GLU A 119 -9.69 0.60 -46.54
C GLU A 119 -8.42 1.47 -46.51
N PHE A 120 -8.45 2.66 -45.88
CA PHE A 120 -7.31 3.59 -45.79
C PHE A 120 -6.95 4.00 -44.36
N THR A 121 -7.96 4.19 -43.49
CA THR A 121 -7.81 4.77 -42.16
C THR A 121 -7.51 3.68 -41.13
N CYS A 122 -6.54 3.93 -40.23
CA CYS A 122 -6.20 3.02 -39.15
C CYS A 122 -6.70 3.56 -37.82
N ASN A 123 -7.78 2.97 -37.31
CA ASN A 123 -8.35 3.34 -36.03
C ASN A 123 -7.69 2.54 -34.91
N ASP A 124 -7.38 3.23 -33.82
CA ASP A 124 -6.88 2.62 -32.58
C ASP A 124 -7.84 1.54 -32.08
N VAL A 125 -7.30 0.42 -31.61
CA VAL A 125 -8.08 -0.65 -31.01
C VAL A 125 -8.13 -0.42 -29.51
N ASP A 126 -9.32 -0.15 -28.97
CA ASP A 126 -9.50 -0.09 -27.53
C ASP A 126 -9.42 -1.50 -26.91
N GLU A 127 -8.25 -1.93 -26.45
CA GLU A 127 -8.09 -3.25 -25.84
C GLU A 127 -8.83 -3.36 -24.50
N CYS A 128 -9.03 -2.25 -23.79
CA CYS A 128 -9.74 -2.22 -22.52
C CYS A 128 -11.25 -2.49 -22.67
N SER A 129 -11.82 -2.20 -23.84
CA SER A 129 -13.23 -2.46 -24.14
C SER A 129 -13.62 -3.95 -24.08
N SER A 130 -12.64 -4.86 -24.20
CA SER A 130 -12.85 -6.30 -24.17
C SER A 130 -12.09 -6.95 -23.01
N SER A 131 -12.82 -7.55 -22.07
CA SER A 131 -12.24 -8.26 -20.92
C SER A 131 -11.19 -7.43 -20.15
N ASN A 132 -11.37 -6.10 -20.11
CA ASN A 132 -10.46 -5.17 -19.44
C ASN A 132 -9.01 -5.26 -19.94
N GLY A 133 -8.78 -5.54 -21.23
CA GLY A 133 -7.44 -5.75 -21.79
C GLY A 133 -6.69 -6.96 -21.21
N GLY A 134 -7.37 -7.82 -20.44
CA GLY A 134 -6.73 -8.87 -19.64
C GLY A 134 -6.07 -8.38 -18.35
N CYS A 135 -6.19 -7.08 -18.02
CA CYS A 135 -5.72 -6.53 -16.76
C CYS A 135 -6.56 -7.06 -15.59
N GLU A 136 -5.92 -7.43 -14.48
CA GLU A 136 -6.61 -7.89 -13.27
C GLU A 136 -7.45 -6.78 -12.63
N GLN A 137 -6.92 -5.56 -12.60
CA GLN A 137 -7.55 -4.42 -11.94
C GLN A 137 -7.95 -3.34 -12.95
N THR A 138 -7.11 -2.33 -13.20
CA THR A 138 -7.47 -1.21 -14.07
C THR A 138 -6.76 -1.32 -15.42
N CYS A 139 -7.49 -1.13 -16.51
CA CYS A 139 -6.94 -0.98 -17.86
C CYS A 139 -7.12 0.47 -18.33
N THR A 140 -6.11 1.04 -18.97
CA THR A 140 -6.23 2.30 -19.71
C THR A 140 -5.76 2.10 -21.14
N ASN A 141 -6.60 2.51 -22.07
CA ASN A 141 -6.29 2.45 -23.49
C ASN A 141 -5.40 3.63 -23.88
N ASP A 142 -4.29 3.33 -24.55
CA ASP A 142 -3.35 4.29 -25.10
C ASP A 142 -3.38 4.20 -26.64
N ILE A 143 -2.90 5.23 -27.34
CA ILE A 143 -2.88 5.17 -28.81
C ILE A 143 -1.84 4.12 -29.27
N GLY A 144 -2.32 3.03 -29.86
CA GLY A 144 -1.58 1.88 -30.37
C GLY A 144 -1.26 0.80 -29.34
N SER A 145 -1.76 0.89 -28.12
CA SER A 145 -1.53 -0.09 -27.05
C SER A 145 -2.44 0.15 -25.84
N PHE A 146 -2.16 -0.51 -24.73
CA PHE A 146 -2.84 -0.30 -23.46
C PHE A 146 -1.90 -0.58 -22.30
N GLN A 147 -2.28 -0.12 -21.11
CA GLN A 147 -1.53 -0.37 -19.89
C GLN A 147 -2.44 -0.82 -18.76
N CYS A 148 -1.94 -1.76 -17.97
CA CYS A 148 -2.58 -2.22 -16.76
C CYS A 148 -2.02 -1.48 -15.54
N PHE A 149 -2.91 -1.11 -14.62
CA PHE A 149 -2.58 -0.43 -13.37
C PHE A 149 -3.21 -1.15 -12.19
N CYS A 150 -2.47 -1.13 -11.08
CA CYS A 150 -2.91 -1.69 -9.81
C CYS A 150 -3.35 -0.56 -8.87
N ALA A 151 -4.33 -0.87 -8.02
CA ALA A 151 -4.77 -0.03 -6.94
C ALA A 151 -3.65 0.17 -5.90
N THR A 152 -3.80 1.17 -5.05
CA THR A 152 -2.91 1.38 -3.91
C THR A 152 -2.84 0.11 -3.03
N GLY A 153 -1.63 -0.25 -2.58
CA GLY A 153 -1.38 -1.50 -1.85
C GLY A 153 -1.00 -2.69 -2.74
N TYR A 154 -0.95 -2.50 -4.06
CA TYR A 154 -0.57 -3.54 -5.01
C TYR A 154 0.49 -3.06 -5.99
N SER A 155 1.23 -4.01 -6.57
CA SER A 155 2.24 -3.76 -7.57
C SER A 155 2.00 -4.60 -8.82
N LEU A 156 2.19 -4.02 -9.99
CA LEU A 156 2.07 -4.74 -11.25
C LEU A 156 3.23 -5.72 -11.36
N ASN A 157 2.92 -6.99 -11.56
CA ASN A 157 3.94 -8.01 -11.61
C ASN A 157 4.66 -8.03 -12.97
N GLY A 158 5.63 -8.94 -13.11
CA GLY A 158 6.46 -9.04 -14.32
C GLY A 158 5.72 -9.45 -15.60
N ASN A 159 4.47 -9.94 -15.52
CA ASN A 159 3.68 -10.24 -16.73
C ASN A 159 2.99 -8.99 -17.30
N GLY A 160 2.88 -7.91 -16.52
CA GLY A 160 2.26 -6.65 -16.96
C GLY A 160 0.72 -6.60 -16.88
N PHE A 161 0.07 -7.60 -16.30
CA PHE A 161 -1.39 -7.75 -16.24
C PHE A 161 -1.94 -7.97 -14.83
N THR A 162 -1.23 -8.70 -13.98
CA THR A 162 -1.71 -9.08 -12.64
C THR A 162 -1.03 -8.27 -11.54
N CYS A 163 -1.74 -8.09 -10.44
CA CYS A 163 -1.40 -7.20 -9.34
C CYS A 163 -1.09 -8.02 -8.08
N ASP A 164 0.18 -8.03 -7.71
CA ASP A 164 0.63 -8.70 -6.49
C ASP A 164 0.51 -7.74 -5.30
N ASP A 165 0.05 -8.28 -4.17
CA ASP A 165 0.00 -7.57 -2.90
C ASP A 165 1.38 -7.03 -2.50
N VAL A 166 1.43 -5.76 -2.09
CA VAL A 166 2.68 -5.16 -1.61
C VAL A 166 2.80 -5.45 -0.13
N ASP A 167 3.80 -6.22 0.27
CA ASP A 167 4.09 -6.43 1.68
C ASP A 167 4.73 -5.16 2.29
N GLU A 168 3.89 -4.26 2.83
CA GLU A 168 4.37 -3.03 3.44
C GLU A 168 5.17 -3.29 4.73
N CYS A 169 4.93 -4.41 5.40
CA CYS A 169 5.67 -4.81 6.59
C CYS A 169 7.10 -5.27 6.27
N GLY A 170 7.34 -5.75 5.04
CA GLY A 170 8.64 -6.20 4.57
C GLY A 170 9.71 -5.09 4.55
N SER A 171 9.30 -3.81 4.52
CA SER A 171 10.20 -2.66 4.56
C SER A 171 9.92 -1.77 5.77
N THR A 172 10.95 -1.55 6.61
CA THR A 172 10.84 -0.68 7.81
C THR A 172 9.62 -0.97 8.70
N ASN A 173 9.15 -2.23 8.73
CA ASN A 173 7.97 -2.66 9.50
C ASN A 173 6.70 -1.85 9.17
N GLY A 174 6.52 -1.42 7.91
CA GLY A 174 5.39 -0.57 7.50
C GLY A 174 5.38 0.81 8.18
N GLY A 175 6.47 1.21 8.83
CA GLY A 175 6.50 2.39 9.70
C GLY A 175 5.82 2.20 11.05
N CYS A 176 5.33 0.99 11.38
CA CYS A 176 4.73 0.69 12.66
C CYS A 176 5.76 0.76 13.79
N GLY A 177 5.41 1.42 14.90
CA GLY A 177 6.27 1.55 16.08
C GLY A 177 6.57 0.22 16.78
N GLN A 178 5.66 -0.76 16.67
CA GLN A 178 5.82 -2.10 17.26
C GLN A 178 5.51 -3.20 16.25
N THR A 179 4.25 -3.63 16.13
CA THR A 179 3.89 -4.79 15.29
C THR A 179 3.19 -4.36 14.03
N CYS A 180 3.69 -4.78 12.87
CA CYS A 180 3.03 -4.65 11.57
C CYS A 180 2.40 -5.99 11.17
N THR A 181 1.19 -5.97 10.63
CA THR A 181 0.53 -7.12 10.01
C THR A 181 0.13 -6.75 8.59
N ASN A 182 0.72 -7.45 7.62
CA ASN A 182 0.40 -7.27 6.22
C ASN A 182 -0.94 -7.94 5.90
N ASN A 183 -1.82 -7.22 5.23
CA ASN A 183 -3.11 -7.70 4.76
C ASN A 183 -3.19 -7.52 3.24
N ILE A 184 -4.15 -8.18 2.61
CA ILE A 184 -4.33 -8.02 1.16
C ILE A 184 -4.79 -6.57 0.88
N GLY A 185 -3.97 -5.81 0.15
CA GLY A 185 -4.16 -4.43 -0.27
C GLY A 185 -3.84 -3.36 0.77
N SER A 186 -3.31 -3.73 1.95
CA SER A 186 -2.99 -2.79 3.03
C SER A 186 -2.22 -3.46 4.17
N PHE A 187 -1.88 -2.70 5.20
CA PHE A 187 -1.31 -3.23 6.44
C PHE A 187 -1.94 -2.57 7.66
N LEU A 188 -1.74 -3.17 8.83
CA LEU A 188 -2.19 -2.64 10.10
C LEU A 188 -1.07 -2.65 11.14
N CYS A 189 -0.92 -1.53 11.84
CA CYS A 189 -0.07 -1.46 13.02
C CYS A 189 -0.84 -1.83 14.28
N SER A 190 -0.17 -2.53 15.19
CA SER A 190 -0.69 -2.86 16.51
C SER A 190 0.41 -2.73 17.57
N CYS A 191 -0.04 -2.57 18.82
CA CYS A 191 0.83 -2.34 19.96
C CYS A 191 0.78 -3.52 20.93
N SER A 192 1.90 -3.79 21.59
CA SER A 192 1.98 -4.76 22.67
C SER A 192 1.14 -4.31 23.87
N THR A 193 0.84 -5.24 24.77
CA THR A 193 0.21 -4.93 26.06
C THR A 193 0.97 -3.82 26.80
N GLY A 194 0.24 -2.90 27.44
CA GLY A 194 0.81 -1.71 28.10
C GLY A 194 0.95 -0.49 27.17
N TYR A 195 0.55 -0.61 25.90
CA TYR A 195 0.60 0.48 24.93
C TYR A 195 -0.72 0.65 24.19
N ARG A 196 -0.95 1.84 23.68
CA ARG A 196 -2.08 2.16 22.79
C ARG A 196 -1.58 2.72 21.48
N LEU A 197 -2.23 2.35 20.38
CA LEU A 197 -1.96 2.96 19.08
C LEU A 197 -2.43 4.42 19.13
N ASN A 198 -1.56 5.33 18.72
CA ASN A 198 -1.87 6.75 18.72
C ASN A 198 -2.81 7.11 17.54
N SER A 199 -3.11 8.40 17.37
CA SER A 199 -4.01 8.87 16.31
C SER A 199 -3.42 8.82 14.90
N ASP A 200 -2.10 8.71 14.74
CA ASP A 200 -1.47 8.58 13.42
C ASP A 200 -1.62 7.16 12.86
N GLY A 201 -1.92 6.18 13.72
CA GLY A 201 -2.14 4.79 13.33
C GLY A 201 -0.86 3.97 13.20
N PHE A 202 0.30 4.51 13.59
CA PHE A 202 1.62 3.89 13.48
C PHE A 202 2.34 3.79 14.82
N ALA A 203 2.38 4.87 15.60
CA ALA A 203 3.16 4.90 16.84
C ALA A 203 2.36 4.36 18.03
N CYS A 204 3.10 3.77 18.99
CA CYS A 204 2.53 3.19 20.19
C CYS A 204 2.93 4.02 21.41
N ASP A 205 1.94 4.65 22.02
CA ASP A 205 2.11 5.45 23.23
C ASP A 205 1.96 4.56 24.46
N ASP A 206 2.83 4.78 25.44
CA ASP A 206 2.73 4.16 26.76
C ASP A 206 1.37 4.45 27.42
N VAL A 207 0.74 3.40 27.94
CA VAL A 207 -0.49 3.53 28.72
C VAL A 207 -0.10 3.70 30.18
N ASN A 208 -0.51 4.81 30.79
CA ASN A 208 -0.32 4.98 32.22
C ASN A 208 -1.34 4.14 33.00
N GLU A 209 -0.96 2.94 33.44
CA GLU A 209 -1.88 2.08 34.18
C GLU A 209 -2.23 2.65 35.56
N CYS A 210 -1.41 3.55 36.11
CA CYS A 210 -1.70 4.19 37.41
C CYS A 210 -2.94 5.08 37.37
N ASP A 211 -3.32 5.59 36.20
CA ASP A 211 -4.54 6.41 36.04
C ASP A 211 -5.82 5.58 36.21
N THR A 212 -5.73 4.25 36.08
CA THR A 212 -6.87 3.33 36.21
C THR A 212 -6.68 2.40 37.40
N ALA A 213 -7.54 2.54 38.40
CA ALA A 213 -7.50 1.71 39.61
C ALA A 213 -6.10 1.64 40.27
N ASN A 214 -5.32 2.72 40.17
CA ASN A 214 -3.97 2.83 40.70
C ASN A 214 -3.03 1.71 40.21
N GLY A 215 -3.20 1.23 38.97
CA GLY A 215 -2.42 0.12 38.43
C GLY A 215 -2.61 -1.21 39.17
N GLY A 216 -3.65 -1.31 40.02
CA GLY A 216 -3.84 -2.45 40.93
C GLY A 216 -2.98 -2.40 42.19
N CYS A 217 -2.20 -1.35 42.40
CA CYS A 217 -1.38 -1.18 43.61
C CYS A 217 -2.23 -0.82 44.82
N GLU A 218 -1.93 -1.42 45.98
CA GLU A 218 -2.60 -1.08 47.24
C GLU A 218 -2.32 0.36 47.68
N GLN A 219 -1.06 0.79 47.55
CA GLN A 219 -0.61 2.12 47.99
C GLN A 219 -0.14 2.97 46.81
N ASN A 220 1.15 3.01 46.48
CA ASN A 220 1.68 3.93 45.48
C ASN A 220 1.94 3.21 44.15
N CYS A 221 1.40 3.73 43.06
CA CYS A 221 1.70 3.28 41.71
C CYS A 221 2.70 4.23 41.03
N ILE A 222 3.68 3.66 40.35
CA ILE A 222 4.68 4.38 39.55
C ILE A 222 4.56 3.88 38.11
N ASN A 223 4.22 4.79 37.19
CA ASN A 223 4.14 4.43 35.78
C ASN A 223 5.53 4.12 35.22
N SER A 224 5.64 3.10 34.39
CA SER A 224 6.87 2.69 33.73
C SER A 224 6.59 2.37 32.26
N VAL A 225 7.62 2.25 31.43
CA VAL A 225 7.41 2.01 30.00
C VAL A 225 6.87 0.59 29.77
N GLY A 226 5.63 0.49 29.32
CA GLY A 226 4.87 -0.72 29.00
C GLY A 226 4.22 -1.44 30.19
N SER A 227 4.21 -0.83 31.39
CA SER A 227 3.64 -1.39 32.62
C SER A 227 3.65 -0.35 33.74
N CYS A 228 3.16 -0.69 34.92
CA CYS A 228 3.42 0.04 36.16
C CYS A 228 4.20 -0.79 37.19
N GLN A 229 4.71 -0.12 38.23
CA GLN A 229 5.33 -0.73 39.40
C GLN A 229 4.71 -0.17 40.69
N CYS A 230 4.39 -1.06 41.63
CA CYS A 230 3.90 -0.66 42.95
C CYS A 230 5.03 -0.42 43.95
N SER A 231 4.78 0.50 44.88
CA SER A 231 5.65 0.78 46.02
C SER A 231 4.83 1.08 47.27
N CYS A 232 5.40 0.78 48.42
CA CYS A 232 4.74 0.94 49.71
C CYS A 232 5.27 2.17 50.44
N GLY A 233 4.41 2.78 51.27
CA GLY A 233 4.78 3.85 52.18
C GLY A 233 5.72 3.37 53.28
N ILE A 234 6.18 4.31 54.11
CA ILE A 234 7.00 4.01 55.28
C ILE A 234 6.19 3.12 56.24
N GLY A 235 6.85 2.12 56.86
CA GLY A 235 6.19 1.13 57.73
C GLY A 235 5.62 -0.08 56.99
N TYR A 236 5.79 -0.17 55.67
CA TYR A 236 5.27 -1.28 54.86
C TYR A 236 6.33 -1.84 53.91
N THR A 237 6.19 -3.12 53.56
CA THR A 237 6.99 -3.80 52.55
C THR A 237 6.11 -4.36 51.44
N LEU A 238 6.61 -4.33 50.19
CA LEU A 238 5.88 -4.89 49.07
C LEU A 238 5.83 -6.42 49.19
N ASN A 239 4.61 -6.97 49.13
CA ASN A 239 4.35 -8.39 49.17
C ASN A 239 4.91 -9.10 47.91
N GLY A 240 5.02 -10.43 47.96
CA GLY A 240 5.46 -11.26 46.84
C GLY A 240 4.57 -11.19 45.60
N ASP A 241 3.31 -10.77 45.73
CA ASP A 241 2.40 -10.50 44.60
C ASP A 241 2.77 -9.23 43.81
N ARG A 242 3.62 -8.36 44.37
CA ARG A 242 4.08 -7.08 43.82
C ARG A 242 3.01 -5.99 43.72
N PHE A 243 1.85 -6.18 44.34
CA PHE A 243 0.74 -5.21 44.34
C PHE A 243 0.34 -4.78 45.75
N SER A 244 0.41 -5.70 46.71
CA SER A 244 -0.02 -5.49 48.10
C SER A 244 1.14 -5.06 48.99
N CYS A 245 0.82 -4.36 50.07
CA CYS A 245 1.77 -3.82 51.03
C CYS A 245 1.52 -4.44 52.40
N ASP A 246 2.45 -5.29 52.84
CA ASP A 246 2.40 -5.88 54.17
C ASP A 246 2.97 -4.90 55.20
N ASP A 247 2.29 -4.78 56.32
CA ASP A 247 2.77 -4.05 57.49
C ASP A 247 4.11 -4.62 57.98
N ILE A 248 5.09 -3.74 58.21
CA ILE A 248 6.38 -4.14 58.78
C ILE A 248 6.19 -4.21 60.29
N ASN A 249 6.35 -5.39 60.87
CA ASN A 249 6.37 -5.52 62.32
C ASN A 249 7.73 -5.06 62.89
N GLU A 250 7.82 -3.82 63.35
CA GLU A 250 9.07 -3.29 63.89
C GLU A 250 9.48 -3.96 65.21
N CYS A 251 8.53 -4.55 65.94
CA CYS A 251 8.81 -5.26 67.19
C CYS A 251 9.66 -6.53 66.99
N ASP A 252 9.63 -7.13 65.80
CA ASP A 252 10.42 -8.34 65.49
C ASP A 252 11.92 -8.05 65.45
N THR A 253 12.31 -6.79 65.22
CA THR A 253 13.71 -6.37 65.16
C THR A 253 14.04 -5.47 66.35
N ALA A 254 14.90 -5.94 67.25
CA ALA A 254 15.34 -5.19 68.43
C ALA A 254 14.19 -4.58 69.26
N ASN A 255 13.03 -5.24 69.31
CA ASN A 255 11.84 -4.78 70.04
C ASN A 255 11.37 -3.38 69.61
N GLY A 256 11.52 -3.02 68.33
CA GLY A 256 11.23 -1.68 67.82
C GLY A 256 12.12 -0.57 68.41
N GLY A 257 13.15 -0.92 69.18
CA GLY A 257 13.90 0.02 70.00
C GLY A 257 13.21 0.41 71.32
N CYS A 258 12.04 -0.17 71.63
CA CYS A 258 11.35 0.06 72.90
C CYS A 258 12.16 -0.52 74.07
N ALA A 259 12.27 0.25 75.17
CA ALA A 259 12.99 -0.20 76.37
C ALA A 259 12.29 -1.37 77.09
N GLN A 260 10.95 -1.45 77.00
CA GLN A 260 10.17 -2.50 77.64
C GLN A 260 9.30 -3.26 76.64
N THR A 261 8.03 -2.87 76.46
CA THR A 261 7.09 -3.61 75.58
C THR A 261 6.90 -2.86 74.28
N CYS A 262 7.04 -3.55 73.16
CA CYS A 262 6.66 -3.06 71.84
C CYS A 262 5.32 -3.67 71.44
N ASN A 263 4.43 -2.86 70.87
CA ASN A 263 3.21 -3.33 70.24
C ASN A 263 3.16 -2.84 68.80
N ASN A 264 3.04 -3.78 67.87
CA ASN A 264 2.96 -3.47 66.47
C ASN A 264 1.59 -2.88 66.10
N THR A 265 1.57 -1.90 65.22
CA THR A 265 0.35 -1.25 64.72
C THR A 265 0.38 -1.18 63.20
N ILE A 266 -0.74 -0.94 62.54
CA ILE A 266 -0.75 -0.86 61.08
C ILE A 266 -0.02 0.42 60.62
N GLY A 267 1.14 0.24 60.01
CA GLY A 267 2.05 1.24 59.46
C GLY A 267 3.06 1.82 60.45
N SER A 268 3.12 1.31 61.69
CA SER A 268 4.03 1.79 62.74
C SER A 268 4.01 0.88 63.97
N PHE A 269 4.56 1.34 65.08
CA PHE A 269 4.52 0.64 66.36
C PHE A 269 4.48 1.63 67.52
N GLU A 270 4.07 1.14 68.68
CA GLU A 270 4.02 1.93 69.91
C GLU A 270 4.74 1.21 71.04
N CYS A 271 5.52 1.96 71.82
CA CYS A 271 6.19 1.46 73.01
C CYS A 271 5.33 1.68 74.26
N PHE A 272 5.29 0.68 75.13
CA PHE A 272 4.57 0.72 76.39
C PHE A 272 5.50 0.35 77.55
N CYS A 273 5.26 1.01 78.67
CA CYS A 273 5.95 0.76 79.92
C CYS A 273 5.06 -0.04 80.87
N GLY A 274 5.65 -0.99 81.57
CA GLY A 274 4.98 -1.74 82.62
C GLY A 274 4.64 -0.85 83.83
N THR A 275 3.88 -1.41 84.77
CA THR A 275 3.54 -0.74 86.03
C THR A 275 4.79 -0.23 86.76
N GLY A 276 4.72 0.97 87.32
CA GLY A 276 5.85 1.63 87.99
C GLY A 276 6.75 2.44 87.05
N TYR A 277 6.38 2.56 85.76
CA TYR A 277 7.13 3.33 84.77
C TYR A 277 6.22 4.20 83.91
N ILE A 278 6.78 5.29 83.36
CA ILE A 278 6.14 6.15 82.36
C ILE A 278 6.99 6.23 81.10
N LEU A 279 6.34 6.28 79.93
CA LEU A 279 7.04 6.48 78.66
C LEU A 279 7.57 7.91 78.61
N ASN A 280 8.84 8.05 78.31
CA ASN A 280 9.50 9.34 78.24
C ASN A 280 9.13 10.10 76.95
N MET A 281 9.70 11.30 76.76
CA MET A 281 9.40 12.14 75.59
C MET A 281 9.98 11.63 74.26
N ASP A 282 10.97 10.73 74.28
CA ASP A 282 11.50 10.15 73.04
C ASP A 282 10.57 9.07 72.47
N GLY A 283 9.64 8.55 73.27
CA GLY A 283 8.65 7.56 72.86
C GLY A 283 9.17 6.11 72.89
N PHE A 284 10.38 5.87 73.39
CA PHE A 284 11.03 4.56 73.43
C PHE A 284 11.45 4.15 74.83
N ALA A 285 11.98 5.07 75.64
CA ALA A 285 12.48 4.76 76.97
C ALA A 285 11.41 4.87 78.06
N CYS A 286 11.57 4.05 79.09
CA CYS A 286 10.68 4.01 80.24
C CYS A 286 11.39 4.54 81.48
N ASP A 287 10.90 5.66 82.00
CA ASP A 287 11.42 6.29 83.20
C ASP A 287 10.67 5.74 84.42
N ASP A 288 11.42 5.47 85.48
CA ASP A 288 10.90 5.01 86.77
C ASP A 288 9.96 6.08 87.38
N VAL A 289 8.79 5.66 87.84
CA VAL A 289 7.84 6.54 88.53
C VAL A 289 8.17 6.51 90.00
N ASP A 290 8.54 7.66 90.56
CA ASP A 290 8.69 7.76 92.02
C ASP A 290 7.31 7.77 92.70
N GLU A 291 6.85 6.60 93.15
CA GLU A 291 5.55 6.50 93.81
C GLU A 291 5.55 7.15 95.21
N CYS A 292 6.72 7.40 95.80
CA CYS A 292 6.84 8.06 97.10
C CYS A 292 6.46 9.55 97.04
N GLU A 293 6.62 10.19 95.88
CA GLU A 293 6.21 11.59 95.66
C GLU A 293 4.68 11.77 95.73
N THR A 294 3.91 10.71 95.44
CA THR A 294 2.45 10.74 95.52
C THR A 294 1.95 9.97 96.73
N ALA A 295 1.43 10.69 97.73
CA ALA A 295 0.88 10.11 98.95
C ALA A 295 1.83 9.12 99.68
N ASN A 296 3.15 9.35 99.63
CA ASN A 296 4.18 8.51 100.26
C ASN A 296 4.12 7.04 99.79
N GLY A 297 3.72 6.78 98.54
CA GLY A 297 3.49 5.42 98.02
C GLY A 297 2.35 4.68 98.73
N GLY A 298 1.56 5.36 99.56
CA GLY A 298 0.63 4.74 100.50
C GLY A 298 1.29 4.14 101.75
N CYS A 299 2.62 4.22 101.91
CA CYS A 299 3.34 3.71 103.06
C CYS A 299 2.91 4.40 104.36
N GLY A 300 2.71 3.61 105.42
CA GLY A 300 2.29 4.13 106.72
C GLY A 300 3.35 4.99 107.44
N GLN A 301 4.63 4.81 107.12
CA GLN A 301 5.73 5.58 107.72
C GLN A 301 6.76 6.03 106.67
N PHE A 302 7.70 5.19 106.27
CA PHE A 302 8.75 5.58 105.32
C PHE A 302 8.58 4.87 103.99
N CYS A 303 8.71 5.62 102.89
CA CYS A 303 8.75 5.12 101.53
C CYS A 303 10.15 5.32 100.94
N THR A 304 10.65 4.32 100.25
CA THR A 304 11.89 4.39 99.47
C THR A 304 11.57 3.95 98.05
N ASN A 305 11.76 4.86 97.09
CA ASN A 305 11.60 4.58 95.68
C ASN A 305 12.64 3.55 95.21
N THR A 306 12.23 2.64 94.33
CA THR A 306 13.07 1.59 93.75
C THR A 306 12.79 1.46 92.26
N VAL A 307 13.69 0.90 91.47
CA VAL A 307 13.47 0.78 90.03
C VAL A 307 12.28 -0.15 89.74
N GLY A 308 11.18 0.43 89.25
CA GLY A 308 9.91 -0.18 88.88
C GLY A 308 8.91 -0.39 90.03
N SER A 309 9.18 0.13 91.22
CA SER A 309 8.28 0.02 92.38
C SER A 309 8.75 0.88 93.56
N PHE A 310 8.07 0.79 94.69
CA PHE A 310 8.52 1.40 95.93
C PHE A 310 8.52 0.37 97.06
N SER A 311 9.26 0.67 98.12
CA SER A 311 9.30 -0.17 99.33
C SER A 311 8.96 0.65 100.57
N CYS A 312 8.08 0.10 101.41
CA CYS A 312 7.74 0.70 102.69
C CYS A 312 8.63 0.14 103.80
N SER A 313 9.06 1.00 104.71
CA SER A 313 9.77 0.61 105.93
C SER A 313 9.24 1.34 107.16
N CYS A 314 9.50 0.77 108.33
CA CYS A 314 8.97 1.26 109.60
C CYS A 314 10.09 1.79 110.51
N ALA A 315 9.76 2.79 111.31
CA ALA A 315 10.61 3.29 112.38
C ALA A 315 10.94 2.20 113.41
N THR A 316 12.05 2.37 114.13
CA THR A 316 12.50 1.45 115.16
C THR A 316 11.40 1.21 116.21
N GLY A 317 11.04 -0.06 116.44
CA GLY A 317 9.95 -0.47 117.35
C GLY A 317 8.65 -0.90 116.67
N TYR A 318 8.56 -0.73 115.34
CA TYR A 318 7.42 -1.14 114.52
C TYR A 318 7.81 -2.28 113.55
N THR A 319 6.84 -3.10 113.17
CA THR A 319 7.00 -4.18 112.18
C THR A 319 6.07 -3.95 110.99
N LEU A 320 6.60 -4.08 109.78
CA LEU A 320 5.82 -3.97 108.54
C LEU A 320 4.81 -5.13 108.46
N ARG A 321 3.55 -4.81 108.20
CA ARG A 321 2.47 -5.78 108.06
C ARG A 321 2.65 -6.65 106.81
N MET A 322 1.88 -7.74 106.74
CA MET A 322 1.87 -8.62 105.57
C MET A 322 1.36 -7.94 104.29
N ASP A 323 0.61 -6.84 104.41
CA ASP A 323 0.22 -5.99 103.28
C ASP A 323 1.38 -5.19 102.68
N ARG A 324 2.55 -5.20 103.34
CA ARG A 324 3.79 -4.51 102.97
C ARG A 324 3.70 -2.99 102.93
N VAL A 325 2.64 -2.41 103.49
CA VAL A 325 2.37 -0.97 103.40
C VAL A 325 2.20 -0.34 104.80
N ALA A 326 1.54 -1.02 105.73
CA ALA A 326 1.26 -0.51 107.07
C ALA A 326 2.26 -1.00 108.13
N CYS A 327 2.47 -0.20 109.18
CA CYS A 327 3.40 -0.48 110.28
C CYS A 327 2.64 -0.71 111.59
N ASP A 328 2.84 -1.86 112.23
CA ASP A 328 2.31 -2.14 113.56
C ASP A 328 3.35 -1.88 114.64
N GLY A 329 2.97 -1.16 115.69
CA GLY A 329 3.82 -1.01 116.87
C GLY A 329 3.89 -2.34 117.60
N LYS A 330 5.08 -2.76 118.04
CA LYS A 330 5.15 -3.75 119.11
C LYS A 330 4.45 -3.14 120.33
N GLY A 331 3.27 -3.65 120.65
CA GLY A 331 2.66 -3.36 121.94
C GLY A 331 3.69 -3.65 123.02
N LEU A 332 4.07 -2.63 123.78
CA LEU A 332 4.76 -2.78 125.04
C LEU A 332 3.96 -3.79 125.87
N GLN A 333 4.42 -5.04 125.94
CA GLN A 333 4.06 -5.88 127.08
C GLN A 333 4.78 -5.29 128.29
N ILE A 334 4.09 -4.38 128.97
CA ILE A 334 4.43 -3.98 130.33
C ILE A 334 4.12 -5.20 131.20
N THR A 335 5.20 -5.81 131.70
CA THR A 335 5.34 -6.76 132.84
C THR A 335 4.24 -7.79 133.07
#